data_AF-A0A2V7QSR5-F1
#
_entry.id   AF-A0A2V7QSR5-F1
#
_cell.length_a   1.000
_cell.length_b   1.000
_cell.length_c   1.000
_cell.angle_alpha   90.00
_cell.angle_beta   90.00
_cell.angle_gamma   90.00
#
_symmetry.space_group_name_H-M   'P 1'
#
loop_
_entity.id
_entity.type
_entity.pdbx_description
1 polymer ?
#
loop_
_entity_poly.entity_id
_entity_poly.type
_entity_poly.pdbx_seq_one_letter_code
_entity_poly.pdbx_strand_id
1 'polypeptide(L)'
;MSEIRRLAIFCGSNPGARPDYLEGARALGKLLCERGIGVIYGGSSVGLMAALAETMLDELGDIIGVIPRMLVEREVANTALNDLRIVDS
;
A
#
# COMPACT_ATOMS: atom_id res chain seq x y z
N MET A 1 16.62 10.32 19.29
CA MET A 1 16.39 9.94 17.88
C MET A 1 14.90 10.02 17.62
N SER A 2 14.46 10.59 16.50
CA SER A 2 13.04 10.62 16.16
C SER A 2 12.59 9.24 15.72
N GLU A 3 11.47 8.76 16.28
CA GLU A 3 10.85 7.50 15.92
C GLU A 3 10.18 7.59 14.54
N ILE A 4 10.38 6.57 13.69
CA ILE A 4 9.73 6.49 12.38
C ILE A 4 8.28 6.07 12.60
N ARG A 5 7.34 6.97 12.30
CA ARG A 5 5.89 6.68 12.44
C ARG A 5 5.27 6.10 11.17
N ARG A 6 5.71 6.56 9.99
CA ARG A 6 5.18 6.13 8.70
C ARG A 6 6.26 6.12 7.62
N LEU A 7 6.11 5.22 6.64
CA LEU A 7 6.95 5.15 5.44
C LEU A 7 6.11 5.37 4.18
N ALA A 8 6.61 6.20 3.27
CA ALA A 8 6.08 6.28 1.92
C ALA A 8 6.71 5.19 1.06
N ILE A 9 5.90 4.33 0.45
CA ILE A 9 6.35 3.19 -0.33
C ILE A 9 5.95 3.36 -1.79
N PHE A 10 6.95 3.25 -2.66
CA PHE A 10 6.75 3.18 -4.11
C PHE A 10 6.86 1.72 -4.55
N CYS A 11 5.75 1.15 -5.00
CA CYS A 11 5.67 -0.18 -5.57
C CYS A 11 4.71 -0.20 -6.77
N GLY A 12 4.83 -1.20 -7.63
CA GLY A 12 4.05 -1.26 -8.86
C GLY A 12 2.62 -1.78 -8.67
N SER A 13 1.71 -1.29 -9.50
CA SER A 13 0.37 -1.86 -9.73
C SER A 13 0.39 -3.19 -10.53
N ASN A 14 1.58 -3.63 -10.97
CA ASN A 14 1.81 -4.91 -11.64
C ASN A 14 2.45 -5.90 -10.64
N PRO A 15 2.00 -7.17 -10.55
CA PRO A 15 2.61 -8.19 -9.68
C PRO A 15 4.05 -8.57 -10.07
N GLY A 16 4.47 -8.21 -11.29
CA GLY A 16 5.76 -8.55 -11.85
C GLY A 16 5.81 -9.99 -12.36
N ALA A 17 7.00 -10.40 -12.83
CA ALA A 17 7.20 -11.69 -13.49
C ALA A 17 7.51 -12.85 -12.52
N ARG A 18 7.72 -12.58 -11.23
CA ARG A 18 8.13 -13.57 -10.23
C ARG A 18 7.23 -13.51 -9.00
N PRO A 19 6.81 -14.67 -8.44
CA PRO A 19 5.97 -14.71 -7.25
C PRO A 19 6.64 -14.08 -6.02
N ASP A 20 7.97 -14.19 -5.93
CA ASP A 20 8.78 -13.65 -4.82
C ASP A 20 8.58 -12.14 -4.59
N TYR A 21 8.15 -11.39 -5.61
CA TYR A 21 7.88 -9.96 -5.47
C TYR A 21 6.63 -9.70 -4.62
N LEU A 22 5.57 -10.48 -4.85
CA LEU A 22 4.35 -10.42 -4.04
C LEU A 22 4.64 -10.88 -2.62
N GLU A 23 5.39 -11.97 -2.46
CA GLU A 23 5.81 -12.46 -1.15
C GLU A 23 6.62 -11.40 -0.39
N GLY A 24 7.56 -10.74 -1.06
CA GLY A 24 8.33 -9.64 -0.51
C GLY A 24 7.46 -8.44 -0.07
N ALA A 25 6.46 -8.08 -0.87
CA ALA A 25 5.52 -7.00 -0.53
C ALA A 25 4.69 -7.34 0.73
N ARG A 26 4.19 -8.58 0.83
CA ARG A 26 3.46 -9.06 2.01
C ARG A 26 4.38 -9.12 3.24
N ALA A 27 5.57 -9.68 3.11
CA ALA A 27 6.55 -9.77 4.19
C ALA A 27 6.94 -8.39 4.73
N LEU A 28 7.11 -7.39 3.84
CA LEU A 28 7.37 -6.01 4.25
C LEU A 28 6.18 -5.44 5.02
N GLY A 29 4.94 -5.58 4.52
CA GLY A 29 3.74 -5.09 5.21
C GLY A 29 3.62 -5.65 6.62
N LYS A 30 3.81 -6.96 6.77
CA LYS A 30 3.79 -7.63 8.08
C LYS A 30 4.84 -7.07 9.04
N LEU A 31 6.08 -6.93 8.58
CA LEU A 31 7.17 -6.39 9.40
C LEU A 31 6.88 -4.94 9.87
N LEU A 32 6.25 -4.13 9.02
CA LEU A 32 5.90 -2.75 9.38
C LEU A 32 4.78 -2.71 10.42
N CYS A 33 3.76 -3.58 10.29
CA CYS A 33 2.72 -3.75 11.30
C CYS A 33 3.30 -4.19 12.65
N GLU A 34 4.16 -5.22 12.66
CA GLU A 34 4.85 -5.70 13.86
C GLU A 34 5.66 -4.60 14.57
N ARG A 35 6.17 -3.62 13.81
CA ARG A 35 6.92 -2.48 14.33
C ARG A 35 6.06 -1.25 14.65
N GLY A 36 4.75 -1.31 14.43
CA GLY A 36 3.85 -0.17 14.61
C GLY A 36 4.12 0.99 13.64
N ILE A 37 4.69 0.70 12.47
CA ILE A 37 5.01 1.69 11.44
C ILE A 37 3.91 1.68 10.37
N GLY A 38 3.26 2.82 10.16
CA GLY A 38 2.25 2.96 9.11
C GLY A 38 2.83 3.11 7.71
N VAL A 39 1.98 2.94 6.70
CA VAL A 39 2.35 3.01 5.28
C VAL A 39 1.54 4.08 4.55
N ILE A 40 2.21 4.82 3.68
CA ILE A 40 1.58 5.70 2.68
C ILE A 40 2.00 5.18 1.30
N TYR A 41 1.05 4.98 0.39
CA TYR A 41 1.32 4.44 -0.95
C TYR A 41 0.36 4.97 -2.02
N GLY A 42 0.50 4.50 -3.27
CA GLY A 42 -0.25 4.99 -4.44
C GLY A 42 -1.74 4.64 -4.51
N GLY A 43 -2.30 3.91 -3.54
CA GLY A 43 -3.75 3.70 -3.44
C GLY A 43 -4.39 2.76 -4.48
N SER A 44 -3.61 2.07 -5.32
CA SER A 44 -4.13 1.05 -6.26
C SER A 44 -4.47 -0.26 -5.55
N SER A 45 -5.44 -1.00 -6.07
CA SER A 45 -5.92 -2.30 -5.58
C SER A 45 -5.37 -3.49 -6.37
N VAL A 46 -4.32 -3.31 -7.17
CA VAL A 46 -3.72 -4.38 -7.99
C VAL A 46 -2.21 -4.52 -7.78
N GLY A 47 -1.66 -5.69 -8.15
CA GLY A 47 -0.21 -5.96 -8.14
C GLY A 47 0.44 -5.94 -6.75
N LEU A 48 1.67 -5.42 -6.67
CA LEU A 48 2.42 -5.32 -5.41
C LEU A 48 1.77 -4.37 -4.41
N MET A 49 1.15 -3.31 -4.95
CA MET A 49 0.34 -2.36 -4.21
C MET A 49 -0.82 -3.05 -3.46
N ALA A 50 -1.55 -3.95 -4.12
CA ALA A 50 -2.60 -4.76 -3.48
C ALA A 50 -2.03 -5.65 -2.38
N ALA A 51 -0.98 -6.40 -2.68
CA ALA A 51 -0.40 -7.36 -1.75
C ALA A 51 0.09 -6.69 -0.45
N LEU A 52 0.72 -5.52 -0.57
CA LEU A 52 1.12 -4.70 0.58
C LEU A 52 -0.10 -4.22 1.37
N ALA A 53 -1.12 -3.70 0.68
CA ALA A 53 -2.29 -3.12 1.30
C ALA A 53 -3.16 -4.15 2.03
N GLU A 54 -3.40 -5.30 1.42
CA GLU A 54 -4.10 -6.43 2.02
C GLU A 54 -3.44 -6.84 3.34
N THR A 55 -2.11 -7.06 3.32
CA THR A 55 -1.40 -7.48 4.53
C THR A 55 -1.45 -6.43 5.64
N MET A 56 -1.37 -5.13 5.30
CA MET A 56 -1.52 -4.07 6.30
C MET A 56 -2.95 -4.04 6.87
N LEU A 57 -3.99 -4.22 6.05
CA LEU A 57 -5.37 -4.22 6.51
C LEU A 57 -5.70 -5.43 7.40
N ASP A 58 -5.22 -6.62 7.03
CA ASP A 58 -5.45 -7.86 7.77
C ASP A 58 -4.83 -7.83 9.17
N GLU A 59 -3.67 -7.19 9.31
CA GLU A 59 -2.94 -7.05 10.58
C GLU A 59 -3.34 -5.78 11.36
N LEU A 60 -4.47 -5.13 11.00
CA LEU A 60 -4.98 -3.88 11.58
C LEU A 60 -3.95 -2.73 11.57
N GLY A 61 -3.07 -2.71 10.56
CA GLY A 61 -2.04 -1.70 10.36
C GLY A 61 -2.55 -0.37 9.83
N ASP A 62 -1.82 0.70 10.13
CA ASP A 62 -2.08 2.05 9.61
C ASP A 62 -1.63 2.15 8.15
N ILE A 63 -2.59 2.25 7.22
CA ILE A 63 -2.30 2.39 5.79
C ILE A 63 -3.16 3.47 5.13
N ILE A 64 -2.49 4.32 4.35
CA ILE A 64 -3.08 5.45 3.63
C ILE A 64 -2.78 5.31 2.14
N GLY A 65 -3.82 5.29 1.32
CA GLY A 65 -3.71 5.37 -0.14
C GLY A 65 -3.82 6.81 -0.61
N VAL A 66 -2.95 7.24 -1.53
CA VAL A 66 -3.05 8.54 -2.20
C VAL A 66 -3.02 8.31 -3.70
N ILE A 67 -4.11 8.66 -4.38
CA ILE A 67 -4.27 8.41 -5.81
C ILE A 67 -4.79 9.66 -6.54
N PRO A 68 -4.19 10.07 -7.66
CA PRO A 68 -4.74 11.11 -8.51
C PRO A 68 -6.11 10.71 -9.07
N ARG A 69 -7.06 11.65 -9.14
CA ARG A 69 -8.42 11.44 -9.66
C ARG A 69 -8.41 10.79 -11.04
N MET A 70 -7.48 11.19 -11.90
CA MET A 70 -7.31 10.64 -13.26
C MET A 70 -6.88 9.16 -13.31
N LEU A 71 -6.36 8.62 -12.20
CA LEU A 71 -5.91 7.24 -12.08
C LEU A 71 -6.90 6.34 -11.34
N VAL A 72 -7.96 6.89 -10.73
CA VAL A 72 -8.94 6.12 -9.95
C VAL A 72 -9.54 4.97 -10.74
N GLU A 73 -9.98 5.21 -11.98
CA GLU A 73 -10.54 4.16 -12.84
C GLU A 73 -9.44 3.33 -13.52
N ARG A 74 -8.31 3.96 -13.88
CA ARG A 74 -7.25 3.33 -14.69
C ARG A 74 -6.40 2.36 -13.88
N GLU A 75 -6.12 2.68 -12.62
CA GLU A 75 -5.29 1.87 -11.72
C GLU A 75 -6.09 1.12 -10.67
N VAL A 76 -7.43 1.16 -10.78
CA VAL A 76 -8.39 0.52 -9.86
C VAL A 76 -8.11 0.94 -8.41
N ALA A 77 -8.70 2.05 -7.99
CA ALA A 77 -8.54 2.55 -6.64
C ALA A 77 -8.94 1.51 -5.57
N ASN A 78 -8.15 1.39 -4.51
CA ASN A 78 -8.40 0.46 -3.43
C ASN A 78 -9.45 1.02 -2.45
N THR A 79 -10.73 0.77 -2.76
CA THR A 79 -11.87 1.19 -1.95
C THR A 79 -12.02 0.41 -0.63
N ALA A 80 -11.19 -0.62 -0.40
CA ALA A 80 -11.16 -1.33 0.87
C ALA A 80 -10.34 -0.59 1.96
N LEU A 81 -9.58 0.44 1.58
CA LEU A 81 -8.82 1.24 2.53
C LEU A 81 -9.72 2.11 3.39
N ASN A 82 -9.38 2.22 4.68
CA ASN A 82 -10.04 3.13 5.61
C ASN A 82 -9.67 4.61 5.34
N ASP A 83 -8.47 4.88 4.80
CA ASP A 83 -8.01 6.21 4.40
C ASP A 83 -7.49 6.16 2.95
N LEU A 84 -8.37 6.46 2.00
CA LEU A 84 -8.04 6.67 0.59
C LEU A 84 -8.26 8.13 0.23
N ARG A 85 -7.19 8.79 -0.19
CA ARG A 85 -7.18 10.21 -0.56
C ARG A 85 -7.11 10.34 -2.06
N ILE A 86 -8.22 10.79 -2.64
CA ILE A 86 -8.28 11.14 -4.06
C ILE A 86 -7.86 12.61 -4.19
N VAL A 87 -6.78 12.85 -4.93
CA VAL A 87 -6.21 14.20 -5.14
C VAL A 87 -6.36 14.62 -6.60
N ASP A 88 -6.40 15.92 -6.88
CA ASP A 88 -6.54 16.40 -8.26
C ASP A 88 -5.21 16.38 -9.03
N SER A 89 -4.07 16.52 -8.33
CA SER A 89 -2.69 16.41 -8.85
C SER A 89 -1.68 16.25 -7.72
#